data_AF-A0A924UPP1-F1
#
_entry.id   AF-A0A924UPP1-F1
#
_cell.length_a   1.000
_cell.length_b   1.000
_cell.length_c   1.000
_cell.angle_alpha   90.00
_cell.angle_beta   90.00
_cell.angle_gamma   90.00
#
_symmetry.space_group_name_H-M   'P 1'
#
loop_
_entity.id
_entity.type
_entity.pdbx_description
1 polymer ?
#
loop_
_entity_poly.entity_id
_entity_poly.type
_entity_poly.pdbx_seq_one_letter_code
_entity_poly.pdbx_strand_id
1 'polypeptide(L)' 'MIYDKEAFKAILERNELNKSAIADKMYPNSKYARTALNNKLNERKSGNDTIRVLTDDDLKKGWEVLKDLSDAIIEKGPRE' A
#
# COMPACT_ATOMS: atom_id res chain seq x y z
N MET A 1 6.53 1.92 -26.82
CA MET A 1 6.30 2.30 -25.41
C MET A 1 7.57 2.87 -24.84
N ILE A 2 7.67 4.20 -24.75
CA ILE A 2 8.75 4.85 -24.00
C ILE A 2 8.19 5.02 -22.58
N TYR A 3 8.58 4.13 -21.68
CA TYR A 3 8.29 4.30 -20.26
C TYR A 3 9.15 5.48 -19.77
N ASP A 4 8.55 6.67 -19.78
CA ASP A 4 9.20 7.91 -19.37
C ASP A 4 9.61 7.83 -17.89
N LYS A 5 10.91 7.97 -17.63
CA LYS A 5 11.49 7.95 -16.28
C LYS A 5 10.92 9.07 -15.41
N GLU A 6 10.58 10.21 -16.00
CA GLU A 6 9.99 11.35 -15.28
C GLU A 6 8.55 11.06 -14.87
N ALA A 7 7.76 10.43 -15.75
CA ALA A 7 6.41 9.96 -15.40
C ALA A 7 6.44 8.89 -14.30
N PHE A 8 7.40 7.95 -14.37
CA PHE A 8 7.58 6.94 -13.33
C PHE A 8 8.01 7.56 -11.99
N LYS A 9 8.94 8.52 -12.01
CA LYS A 9 9.35 9.28 -10.82
C LYS A 9 8.18 10.07 -10.23
N ALA A 10 7.40 10.76 -11.06
CA ALA A 10 6.22 11.52 -10.62
C ALA A 10 5.13 10.62 -10.03
N ILE A 11 4.98 9.38 -10.50
CA ILE A 11 4.11 8.37 -9.86
C ILE A 11 4.69 7.97 -8.51
N LEU A 12 5.97 7.63 -8.43
CA LEU A 12 6.62 7.21 -7.18
C LEU A 12 6.68 8.32 -6.11
N GLU A 13 6.71 9.59 -6.51
CA GLU A 13 6.66 10.75 -5.61
C GLU A 13 5.24 11.05 -5.09
N ARG A 14 4.20 10.37 -5.60
CA ARG A 14 2.85 10.46 -5.02
C ARG A 14 2.87 9.81 -3.63
N ASN A 15 2.59 10.62 -2.62
CA ASN A 15 2.52 10.19 -1.22
C ASN A 15 1.63 8.95 -1.00
N GLU A 16 0.66 8.70 -1.86
CA GLU A 16 -0.28 7.58 -1.77
C GLU A 16 0.38 6.19 -1.95
N LEU A 17 1.51 6.11 -2.65
CA LEU A 17 2.29 4.87 -2.82
C LEU A 17 3.32 4.63 -1.71
N ASN A 18 3.49 5.61 -0.81
CA ASN A 18 4.35 5.47 0.34
C ASN A 18 3.72 4.46 1.31
N LYS A 19 4.52 3.53 1.85
CA LYS A 19 4.11 2.59 2.90
C LYS A 19 3.34 3.25 4.05
N SER A 20 3.67 4.50 4.37
CA SER A 20 2.98 5.26 5.42
C SER A 20 1.53 5.56 5.02
N ALA A 21 1.29 6.04 3.79
CA ALA A 21 -0.06 6.33 3.31
C ALA A 21 -0.88 5.05 3.09
N ILE A 22 -0.27 3.96 2.62
CA ILE A 22 -0.94 2.66 2.53
C ILE A 22 -1.39 2.21 3.92
N ALA A 23 -0.52 2.33 4.92
CA ALA A 23 -0.87 1.99 6.29
C ALA A 23 -2.01 2.87 6.83
N ASP A 24 -1.95 4.17 6.59
CA ASP A 24 -2.99 5.11 7.03
C ASP A 24 -4.34 4.83 6.36
N LYS A 25 -4.36 4.47 5.07
CA LYS A 25 -5.59 4.05 4.37
C LYS A 25 -6.12 2.70 4.90
N MET A 26 -5.25 1.75 5.23
CA MET A 26 -5.67 0.46 5.78
C MET A 26 -6.18 0.56 7.22
N TYR A 27 -5.62 1.47 8.02
CA TYR A 27 -5.94 1.64 9.45
C TYR A 27 -6.24 3.11 9.79
N PRO A 28 -7.33 3.70 9.23
CA PRO A 28 -7.60 5.14 9.30
C PRO A 28 -7.82 5.67 10.73
N ASN A 29 -8.23 4.80 11.65
CA ASN A 29 -8.48 5.15 13.04
C ASN A 29 -7.28 4.83 13.97
N SER A 30 -6.12 4.45 13.42
CA SER A 30 -4.96 4.04 14.21
C SER A 30 -3.86 5.09 14.18
N LYS A 31 -3.54 5.68 15.34
CA LYS A 31 -2.35 6.54 15.51
C LYS A 31 -1.03 5.79 15.25
N TYR A 32 -1.07 4.46 15.18
CA TYR A 32 0.07 3.59 14.98
C TYR A 32 -0.07 2.73 13.71
N ALA A 33 -0.85 3.19 12.73
CA ALA A 33 -1.14 2.48 11.49
C ALA A 33 0.12 1.88 10.82
N ARG A 34 1.16 2.70 10.64
CA ARG A 34 2.45 2.26 10.07
C ARG A 34 3.12 1.16 10.90
N THR A 35 3.15 1.30 12.22
CA THR A 35 3.73 0.31 13.13
C THR A 35 2.92 -0.98 13.13
N ALA A 36 1.59 -0.89 13.10
CA ALA A 36 0.69 -2.02 13.01
C ALA A 36 0.91 -2.82 11.72
N LEU A 37 0.98 -2.13 10.57
CA LEU A 37 1.25 -2.77 9.28
C LEU A 37 2.63 -3.45 9.26
N ASN A 38 3.68 -2.75 9.73
CA ASN A 38 5.03 -3.31 9.77
C ASN A 38 5.14 -4.52 10.68
N ASN A 39 4.51 -4.48 11.86
CA ASN A 39 4.51 -5.60 12.79
C ASN A 39 3.82 -6.81 12.16
N LYS A 40 2.63 -6.63 11.57
CA LYS A 40 1.89 -7.70 10.89
C LYS A 40 2.69 -8.33 9.74
N LEU A 41 3.37 -7.50 8.94
CA LEU A 41 4.24 -7.97 7.86
C LEU A 41 5.45 -8.75 8.37
N ASN A 42 6.09 -8.27 9.44
CA ASN A 42 7.28 -8.92 10.01
C ASN A 42 6.94 -10.26 10.68
N GLU A 43 5.83 -10.36 11.39
CA GLU A 43 5.34 -11.61 11.99
C GLU A 43 5.04 -12.65 10.89
N ARG A 44 4.35 -12.22 9.81
CA ARG A 44 4.06 -13.10 8.67
C ARG A 44 5.34 -13.59 7.98
N LYS A 45 6.35 -12.73 7.80
CA LYS A 45 7.67 -13.12 7.26
C LYS A 45 8.44 -14.06 8.18
N SER A 46 8.29 -13.88 9.49
CA SER A 46 8.96 -14.70 10.50
C SER A 46 8.32 -16.08 10.67
N GLY A 47 7.17 -16.35 10.04
CA GLY A 47 6.41 -17.59 10.21
C GLY A 47 5.85 -17.77 11.63
N ASN A 48 5.80 -16.69 12.41
CA ASN A 48 5.28 -16.70 13.77
C ASN A 48 3.78 -16.37 13.70
N ASP A 49 2.94 -17.40 13.66
CA ASP A 49 1.49 -17.25 13.58
C ASP A 49 0.87 -16.90 14.94
N THR A 50 1.23 -15.72 15.48
CA THR A 50 0.65 -15.17 16.72
C THR A 50 -0.57 -14.26 16.44
N ILE A 51 -1.18 -13.67 17.47
CA ILE A 51 -2.35 -12.76 17.39
C ILE A 51 -2.13 -11.55 16.43
N ARG A 52 -0.89 -11.28 16.02
CA ARG A 52 -0.49 -10.15 15.17
C ARG A 52 -0.33 -10.52 13.69
N VAL A 53 -0.84 -11.65 13.23
CA VAL A 53 -0.76 -12.05 11.82
C VAL A 53 -1.62 -11.13 10.93
N LEU A 54 -1.23 -11.02 9.66
CA LEU A 54 -2.06 -10.47 8.59
C LEU A 54 -3.33 -11.30 8.45
N THR A 55 -4.50 -10.70 8.71
CA THR A 55 -5.78 -11.40 8.55
C THR A 55 -6.28 -11.32 7.12
N ASP A 56 -7.28 -12.13 6.78
CA ASP A 56 -7.95 -12.03 5.47
C ASP A 56 -8.60 -10.65 5.27
N ASP A 57 -9.07 -10.00 6.34
CA ASP A 57 -9.60 -8.64 6.30
C ASP A 57 -8.50 -7.60 6.00
N ASP A 58 -7.31 -7.77 6.59
CA ASP A 58 -6.15 -6.92 6.26
C ASP A 58 -5.71 -7.13 4.81
N LEU A 59 -5.76 -8.37 4.29
CA LEU A 59 -5.45 -8.67 2.90
C LEU A 59 -6.47 -8.02 1.96
N LYS A 60 -7.77 -8.11 2.28
CA LYS A 60 -8.83 -7.48 1.51
C LYS A 60 -8.65 -5.95 1.46
N LYS A 61 -8.44 -5.31 2.61
CA LYS A 61 -8.17 -3.86 2.69
C LYS A 61 -6.91 -3.48 1.92
N GLY A 62 -5.85 -4.28 2.03
CA GLY A 62 -4.61 -4.07 1.27
C GLY A 62 -4.86 -4.09 -0.24
N TRP A 63 -5.65 -5.06 -0.72
CA TRP A 63 -6.03 -5.15 -2.13
C TRP A 63 -6.90 -3.98 -2.60
N GLU A 64 -7.86 -3.54 -1.80
CA GLU A 64 -8.68 -2.35 -2.12
C GLU A 64 -7.82 -1.10 -2.25
N VAL A 65 -6.90 -0.87 -1.29
CA VAL A 65 -5.97 0.26 -1.34
C VAL A 65 -5.06 0.19 -2.57
N LEU A 66 -4.52 -0.99 -2.91
CA LEU A 66 -3.68 -1.17 -4.09
C LEU A 66 -4.46 -0.99 -5.40
N LYS A 67 -5.73 -1.41 -5.43
CA LYS A 67 -6.61 -1.22 -6.59
C LYS A 67 -6.91 0.25 -6.82
N ASP A 68 -7.29 0.98 -5.77
CA ASP A 68 -7.53 2.43 -5.85
C ASP A 68 -6.27 3.18 -6.33
N LEU A 69 -5.09 2.75 -5.88
CA LEU A 69 -3.81 3.29 -6.34
C LEU A 69 -3.56 2.98 -7.82
N SER A 70 -3.82 1.75 -8.25
CA SER A 70 -3.70 1.33 -9.64
C SER A 70 -4.64 2.10 -10.56
N ASP A 71 -5.90 2.25 -10.17
CA ASP A 71 -6.91 2.98 -10.92
C ASP A 71 -6.52 4.47 -11.04
N ALA A 72 -6.00 5.07 -9.96
CA ALA A 72 -5.49 6.44 -9.99
C ALA A 72 -4.25 6.61 -10.89
N ILE A 73 -3.40 5.58 -11.02
CA ILE A 73 -2.27 5.58 -11.95
C ILE A 73 -2.76 5.43 -13.40
N ILE A 74 -3.74 4.58 -13.66
CA ILE A 74 -4.30 4.37 -15.00
C ILE A 74 -5.06 5.61 -15.48
N GLU A 75 -5.89 6.20 -14.61
CA GLU A 75 -6.71 7.36 -14.97
C GLU A 75 -5.86 8.61 -15.23
N LYS A 76 -4.82 8.83 -14.39
CA LYS A 76 -3.97 10.02 -14.41
C LYS A 76 -2.60 9.78 -15.05
N GLY A 77 -2.36 8.59 -15.56
CA GLY A 77 -1.17 8.24 -16.32
C GLY A 77 -1.29 8.74 -17.77
N PRO A 78 -0.16 8.84 -18.49
CA PRO A 78 -0.22 9.12 -19.93
C PRO A 78 -1.07 8.05 -20.61
N ARG A 79 -2.16 8.48 -21.26
CA ARG A 79 -3.00 7.61 -22.08
C ARG A 79 -2.38 7.51 -23.47
N GLU A 80 -2.41 6.32 -24.06
CA GLU A 80 -1.98 6.08 -25.44
C GLU A 80 -2.72 6.97 -26.44
#